data_AF-A0A7S0CA54-F1
#
_entry.id   AF-A0A7S0CA54-F1
#
_cell.length_a   1.000
_cell.length_b   1.000
_cell.length_c   1.000
_cell.angle_alpha   90.00
_cell.angle_beta   90.00
_cell.angle_gamma   90.00
#
_symmetry.space_group_name_H-M   'P 1'
#
loop_
_entity.id
_entity.type
_entity.pdbx_description
1 polymer ?
#
loop_
_entity_poly.entity_id
_entity_poly.type
_entity_poly.pdbx_seq_one_letter_code
_entity_poly.pdbx_strand_id
1 'polypeptide(L)'
;INKDLHKPTKRSLQTIRNKYTFTPLRASERVNMGILGGILGFLGLSGTKFGGSCIIGDDSIMSKKSHGTSSTPVQEHLRWGCDVKLADKICNFNRHYAEPSGSFTSTDFISQAKLEYEKNGEIKFHDSNTGKILFVAPKGRSLDNFIKESISHGWPSFRDDEV
;
A
#
# COMPACT_ATOMS: atom_id res chain seq x y z
N ILE A 1 35.63 -46.25 26.25
CA ILE A 1 35.48 -45.37 27.42
C ILE A 1 34.45 -44.31 27.05
N ASN A 2 33.21 -44.51 27.47
CA ASN A 2 32.09 -43.58 27.29
C ASN A 2 32.26 -42.38 28.22
N LYS A 3 31.96 -41.17 27.73
CA LYS A 3 31.60 -40.02 28.57
C LYS A 3 30.46 -39.25 27.90
N ASP A 4 29.25 -39.69 28.20
CA ASP A 4 28.04 -38.88 28.16
C ASP A 4 28.05 -37.82 29.28
N LEU A 5 27.11 -36.88 29.19
CA LEU A 5 26.61 -35.93 30.21
C LEU A 5 27.38 -34.59 30.24
N HIS A 6 26.77 -33.40 30.12
CA HIS A 6 25.43 -32.98 30.52
C HIS A 6 25.06 -31.67 29.80
N LYS A 7 23.87 -31.59 29.20
CA LYS A 7 23.24 -30.31 28.79
C LYS A 7 22.82 -29.54 30.06
N PRO A 8 23.08 -28.23 30.17
CA PRO A 8 22.70 -27.47 31.35
C PRO A 8 21.18 -27.26 31.43
N THR A 9 20.64 -27.68 32.56
CA THR A 9 19.24 -27.71 32.95
C THR A 9 18.72 -26.31 33.29
N LYS A 10 17.49 -26.04 32.85
CA LYS A 10 16.74 -24.79 33.06
C LYS A 10 16.41 -24.57 34.55
N ARG A 11 17.32 -24.03 35.38
CA ARG A 11 16.98 -23.72 36.79
C ARG A 11 17.87 -22.76 37.60
N SER A 12 18.73 -21.91 37.02
CA SER A 12 19.70 -21.18 37.86
C SER A 12 20.03 -19.72 37.50
N LEU A 13 19.12 -18.93 36.93
CA LEU A 13 19.32 -17.47 36.85
C LEU A 13 18.06 -16.71 37.29
N GLN A 14 17.58 -17.05 38.49
CA GLN A 14 16.45 -16.38 39.14
C GLN A 14 16.88 -15.29 40.13
N THR A 15 18.14 -14.82 40.10
CA THR A 15 18.59 -13.90 41.16
C THR A 15 19.52 -12.81 40.66
N ILE A 16 19.07 -11.96 39.73
CA ILE A 16 19.59 -10.58 39.64
C ILE A 16 18.43 -9.63 39.30
N ARG A 17 18.17 -8.72 40.23
CA ARG A 17 17.41 -7.46 40.12
C ARG A 17 15.88 -7.52 40.15
N ASN A 18 15.44 -7.60 41.40
CA ASN A 18 14.24 -6.99 41.96
C ASN A 18 14.12 -5.48 41.61
N LYS A 19 12.89 -4.96 41.72
CA LYS A 19 12.39 -3.57 41.56
C LYS A 19 11.81 -3.24 40.18
N TYR A 20 10.53 -3.57 39.98
CA TYR A 20 9.45 -2.65 39.56
C TYR A 20 8.14 -3.45 39.67
N THR A 21 7.47 -3.34 40.81
CA THR A 21 6.18 -3.98 41.08
C THR A 21 5.09 -3.26 40.31
N PHE A 22 4.48 -3.94 39.34
CA PHE A 22 3.30 -3.48 38.62
C PHE A 22 2.04 -3.76 39.46
N THR A 23 1.42 -2.71 39.97
CA THR A 23 0.10 -2.78 40.62
C THR A 23 -1.01 -2.66 39.56
N PRO A 24 -2.03 -3.54 39.54
CA PRO A 24 -3.17 -3.38 38.65
C PRO A 24 -4.20 -2.43 39.28
N LEU A 25 -4.48 -1.31 38.61
CA LEU A 25 -5.64 -0.46 38.92
C LEU A 25 -6.89 -1.03 38.26
N ARG A 26 -7.91 -1.20 39.09
CA ARG A 26 -9.21 -1.82 38.84
C ARG A 26 -10.17 -0.83 38.18
N ALA A 27 -11.10 -1.41 37.42
CA ALA A 27 -12.19 -0.85 36.63
C ALA A 27 -13.02 0.29 37.24
N SER A 28 -13.49 1.17 36.36
CA SER A 28 -14.72 1.99 36.34
C SER A 28 -14.35 3.30 35.61
N GLU A 29 -14.90 3.65 34.45
CA GLU A 29 -16.25 4.20 34.31
C GLU A 29 -16.78 3.97 32.88
N ARG A 30 -18.07 3.62 32.79
CA ARG A 30 -18.82 3.58 31.54
C ARG A 30 -19.16 5.02 31.15
N VAL A 31 -18.61 5.53 30.05
CA VAL A 31 -19.08 6.79 29.48
C VAL A 31 -20.34 6.51 28.68
N ASN A 32 -21.44 7.05 29.19
CA ASN A 32 -22.77 7.01 28.61
C ASN A 32 -22.76 7.85 27.32
N MET A 33 -22.78 7.22 26.15
CA MET A 33 -22.90 7.90 24.84
C MET A 33 -24.36 8.29 24.62
N GLY A 34 -24.81 9.25 25.42
CA GLY A 34 -26.14 9.86 25.34
C GLY A 34 -26.21 10.81 24.15
N ILE A 35 -27.00 10.40 23.17
CA ILE A 35 -27.84 11.19 22.26
C ILE A 35 -27.96 12.67 22.68
N LEU A 36 -27.12 13.56 22.13
CA LEU A 36 -27.41 14.98 21.97
C LEU A 36 -26.46 15.60 20.93
N GLY A 37 -26.96 15.82 19.72
CA GLY A 37 -26.19 16.37 18.60
C GLY A 37 -26.83 16.17 17.22
N GLY A 38 -27.86 15.32 17.12
CA GLY A 38 -28.84 15.43 16.05
C GLY A 38 -29.66 16.72 16.23
N ILE A 39 -29.83 17.49 15.15
CA ILE A 39 -30.54 18.79 15.02
C ILE A 39 -29.62 20.03 14.83
N LEU A 40 -28.47 19.90 14.16
CA LEU A 40 -27.88 21.06 13.44
C LEU A 40 -27.02 20.68 12.22
N GLY A 41 -27.59 19.88 11.31
CA GLY A 41 -26.93 19.52 10.04
C GLY A 41 -27.90 19.20 8.89
N PHE A 42 -29.18 19.60 9.02
CA PHE A 42 -30.22 19.38 8.01
C PHE A 42 -30.58 20.66 7.23
N LEU A 43 -29.80 21.75 7.37
CA LEU A 43 -29.88 22.90 6.47
C LEU A 43 -28.51 23.12 5.85
N GLY A 44 -28.44 22.93 4.53
CA GLY A 44 -27.21 22.99 3.77
C GLY A 44 -26.48 24.32 3.89
N LEU A 45 -25.14 24.24 3.88
CA LEU A 45 -24.17 25.17 3.29
C LEU A 45 -22.79 24.89 3.87
N SER A 46 -21.99 24.08 3.18
CA SER A 46 -20.57 24.35 2.91
C SER A 46 -19.94 23.11 2.27
N GLY A 47 -20.06 23.00 0.96
CA GLY A 47 -19.11 22.18 0.20
C GLY A 47 -17.72 22.74 0.46
N THR A 48 -16.81 21.89 0.94
CA THR A 48 -15.38 22.20 1.00
C THR A 48 -14.92 22.67 -0.38
N LYS A 49 -14.48 23.92 -0.48
CA LYS A 49 -13.96 24.48 -1.73
C LYS A 49 -12.59 23.86 -1.99
N PHE A 50 -12.56 22.83 -2.82
CA PHE A 50 -11.31 22.30 -3.37
C PHE A 50 -10.68 23.37 -4.27
N GLY A 51 -9.39 23.66 -4.06
CA GLY A 51 -8.65 24.65 -4.84
C GLY A 51 -8.37 24.15 -6.26
N GLY A 52 -8.67 24.96 -7.27
CA GLY A 52 -8.61 24.61 -8.69
C GLY A 52 -9.79 23.73 -9.10
N SER A 53 -10.52 24.11 -10.14
CA SER A 53 -11.76 23.47 -10.62
C SER A 53 -11.68 21.94 -10.59
N CYS A 54 -12.23 21.32 -9.55
CA CYS A 54 -12.40 19.88 -9.50
C CYS A 54 -13.35 19.50 -10.64
N ILE A 55 -12.80 18.88 -11.68
CA ILE A 55 -13.59 18.37 -12.81
C ILE A 55 -14.14 17.03 -12.37
N ILE A 56 -15.43 17.00 -12.06
CA ILE A 56 -16.14 15.76 -11.78
C ILE A 56 -16.35 15.03 -13.11
N GLY A 57 -15.78 13.83 -13.23
CA GLY A 57 -16.01 12.97 -14.37
C GLY A 57 -17.44 12.42 -14.38
N ASP A 58 -18.00 12.21 -15.57
CA ASP A 58 -19.31 11.60 -15.75
C ASP A 58 -19.28 10.10 -15.41
N ASP A 59 -20.37 9.55 -14.88
CA ASP A 59 -20.47 8.14 -14.51
C ASP A 59 -20.19 7.18 -15.69
N SER A 60 -20.41 7.63 -16.93
CA SER A 60 -20.13 6.87 -18.15
C SER A 60 -18.65 6.50 -18.31
N ILE A 61 -17.70 7.22 -17.71
CA ILE A 61 -16.27 6.86 -17.79
C ILE A 61 -16.00 5.48 -17.18
N MET A 62 -16.81 5.11 -16.18
CA MET A 62 -16.73 3.86 -15.43
C MET A 62 -17.78 2.83 -15.87
N SER A 63 -18.51 3.06 -16.97
CA SER A 63 -19.48 2.09 -17.47
C SER A 63 -18.79 0.80 -17.95
N LYS A 64 -19.58 -0.28 -18.04
CA LYS A 64 -19.10 -1.53 -18.63
C LYS A 64 -18.70 -1.30 -20.09
N LYS A 65 -17.55 -1.84 -20.48
CA LYS A 65 -16.98 -1.83 -21.84
C LYS A 65 -16.83 -3.28 -22.32
N SER A 66 -16.01 -3.55 -23.34
CA SER A 66 -15.83 -4.92 -23.86
C SER A 66 -15.17 -5.87 -22.85
N HIS A 67 -14.22 -5.41 -22.03
CA HIS A 67 -13.55 -6.23 -21.01
C HIS A 67 -13.64 -5.56 -19.64
N GLY A 68 -14.71 -5.89 -18.92
CA GLY A 68 -15.04 -5.21 -17.67
C GLY A 68 -15.30 -3.75 -17.95
N THR A 69 -14.35 -2.90 -17.64
CA THR A 69 -14.49 -1.44 -17.73
C THR A 69 -13.39 -0.78 -18.56
N SER A 70 -12.58 -1.61 -19.20
CA SER A 70 -11.65 -1.27 -20.27
C SER A 70 -12.10 -1.90 -21.59
N SER A 71 -11.53 -1.45 -22.70
CA SER A 71 -11.78 -2.07 -24.01
C SER A 71 -10.96 -3.35 -24.24
N THR A 72 -9.86 -3.53 -23.50
CA THR A 72 -8.90 -4.62 -23.68
C THR A 72 -8.56 -5.27 -22.34
N PRO A 73 -8.17 -6.56 -22.31
CA PRO A 73 -7.58 -7.17 -21.12
C PRO A 73 -6.19 -6.59 -20.81
N VAL A 74 -5.65 -6.96 -19.66
CA VAL A 74 -4.22 -6.75 -19.37
C VAL A 74 -3.34 -7.56 -20.33
N GLN A 75 -2.10 -7.11 -20.54
CA GLN A 75 -1.11 -7.83 -21.33
C GLN A 75 -0.81 -9.23 -20.73
N GLU A 76 -0.55 -10.21 -21.60
CA GLU A 76 -0.27 -11.60 -21.19
C GLU A 76 1.03 -11.73 -20.38
N HIS A 77 2.03 -10.92 -20.71
CA HIS A 77 3.35 -10.93 -20.07
C HIS A 77 3.61 -9.60 -19.35
N LEU A 78 3.14 -9.52 -18.11
CA LEU A 78 3.38 -8.36 -17.27
C LEU A 78 4.83 -8.30 -16.80
N ARG A 79 5.33 -7.08 -16.65
CA ARG A 79 6.68 -6.83 -16.12
C ARG A 79 6.78 -7.35 -14.69
N TRP A 80 8.01 -7.69 -14.32
CA TRP A 80 8.38 -8.08 -12.96
C TRP A 80 7.67 -9.32 -12.40
N GLY A 81 7.04 -10.12 -13.25
CA GLY A 81 6.36 -11.34 -12.80
C GLY A 81 5.09 -11.07 -11.99
N CYS A 82 4.42 -9.94 -12.23
CA CYS A 82 3.14 -9.62 -11.60
C CYS A 82 2.07 -10.68 -11.93
N ASP A 83 1.18 -10.97 -10.97
CA ASP A 83 0.05 -11.89 -11.17
C ASP A 83 -0.96 -11.30 -12.15
N VAL A 84 -1.05 -11.90 -13.34
CA VAL A 84 -1.92 -11.49 -14.43
C VAL A 84 -3.39 -11.51 -14.03
N LYS A 85 -3.83 -12.50 -13.23
CA LYS A 85 -5.24 -12.59 -12.81
C LYS A 85 -5.59 -11.50 -11.80
N LEU A 86 -4.68 -11.23 -10.86
CA LEU A 86 -4.86 -10.14 -9.91
C LEU A 86 -4.88 -8.79 -10.64
N ALA A 87 -3.91 -8.55 -11.54
CA ALA A 87 -3.84 -7.34 -12.34
C ALA A 87 -5.11 -7.14 -13.18
N ASP A 88 -5.59 -8.19 -13.87
CA ASP A 88 -6.81 -8.11 -14.69
C ASP A 88 -8.03 -7.75 -13.83
N LYS A 89 -8.17 -8.39 -12.66
CA LYS A 89 -9.24 -8.08 -11.73
C LYS A 89 -9.21 -6.61 -11.29
N ILE A 90 -8.03 -6.10 -10.94
CA ILE A 90 -7.88 -4.74 -10.41
C ILE A 90 -8.06 -3.69 -11.51
N CYS A 91 -7.43 -3.87 -12.68
CA CYS A 91 -7.50 -2.91 -13.78
C CYS A 91 -8.87 -2.87 -14.46
N ASN A 92 -9.54 -4.02 -14.60
CA ASN A 92 -10.72 -4.12 -15.46
C ASN A 92 -12.04 -4.31 -14.72
N PHE A 93 -12.02 -4.95 -13.54
CA PHE A 93 -13.23 -5.40 -12.85
C PHE A 93 -13.40 -4.84 -11.44
N ASN A 94 -12.45 -4.06 -10.94
CA ASN A 94 -12.53 -3.49 -9.60
C ASN A 94 -13.04 -2.04 -9.60
N ARG A 95 -13.79 -1.71 -8.55
CA ARG A 95 -14.33 -0.36 -8.29
C ARG A 95 -14.09 0.10 -6.86
N HIS A 96 -13.64 -0.81 -6.01
CA HIS A 96 -13.46 -0.56 -4.60
C HIS A 96 -12.06 -1.00 -4.21
N TYR A 97 -11.29 -0.04 -3.68
CA TYR A 97 -9.91 -0.24 -3.23
C TYR A 97 -8.91 -0.59 -4.35
N ALA A 98 -7.65 -0.65 -3.97
CA ALA A 98 -6.56 -1.13 -4.81
C ALA A 98 -6.29 -2.62 -4.53
N GLU A 99 -5.25 -3.16 -5.16
CA GLU A 99 -4.66 -4.43 -4.77
C GLU A 99 -4.12 -4.41 -3.33
N PRO A 100 -3.84 -5.58 -2.71
CA PRO A 100 -3.28 -5.64 -1.36
C PRO A 100 -2.00 -4.81 -1.23
N SER A 101 -1.92 -4.02 -0.16
CA SER A 101 -0.71 -3.25 0.19
C SER A 101 0.52 -4.16 0.24
N GLY A 102 1.59 -3.76 -0.43
CA GLY A 102 2.87 -4.46 -0.48
C GLY A 102 2.97 -5.58 -1.52
N SER A 103 1.95 -5.80 -2.37
CA SER A 103 1.97 -6.85 -3.41
C SER A 103 3.22 -6.78 -4.30
N PHE A 104 3.67 -5.57 -4.63
CA PHE A 104 4.87 -5.33 -5.44
C PHE A 104 6.19 -5.80 -4.79
N THR A 105 6.21 -6.04 -3.47
CA THR A 105 7.41 -6.48 -2.76
C THR A 105 7.69 -7.98 -2.94
N SER A 106 6.67 -8.76 -3.32
CA SER A 106 6.80 -10.18 -3.62
C SER A 106 7.10 -10.48 -5.09
N THR A 107 7.22 -9.44 -5.92
CA THR A 107 7.53 -9.57 -7.35
C THR A 107 9.02 -9.29 -7.61
N ASP A 108 9.47 -9.47 -8.85
CA ASP A 108 10.84 -9.15 -9.26
C ASP A 108 11.08 -7.64 -9.43
N PHE A 109 10.14 -6.79 -9.00
CA PHE A 109 10.19 -5.36 -9.25
C PHE A 109 11.44 -4.73 -8.63
N ILE A 110 11.68 -4.93 -7.33
CA ILE A 110 12.75 -4.23 -6.62
C ILE A 110 14.12 -4.58 -7.21
N SER A 111 14.34 -5.84 -7.58
CA SER A 111 15.61 -6.28 -8.18
C SER A 111 15.77 -5.74 -9.59
N GLN A 112 14.77 -5.87 -10.45
CA GLN A 112 14.85 -5.39 -11.84
C GLN A 112 14.87 -3.86 -11.94
N ALA A 113 14.15 -3.16 -11.07
CA ALA A 113 14.16 -1.70 -10.96
C ALA A 113 15.56 -1.16 -10.67
N LYS A 114 16.30 -1.80 -9.75
CA LYS A 114 17.69 -1.43 -9.45
C LYS A 114 18.59 -1.57 -10.67
N LEU A 115 18.49 -2.68 -11.38
CA LEU A 115 19.28 -2.92 -12.60
C LEU A 115 18.95 -1.92 -13.71
N GLU A 116 17.67 -1.60 -13.91
CA GLU A 116 17.25 -0.61 -14.91
C GLU A 116 17.73 0.79 -14.55
N TYR A 117 17.60 1.16 -13.27
CA TYR A 117 18.06 2.46 -12.77
C TYR A 117 19.58 2.61 -12.85
N GLU A 118 20.36 1.58 -12.54
CA GLU A 118 21.83 1.60 -12.70
C GLU A 118 22.24 1.87 -14.15
N LYS A 119 21.45 1.37 -15.11
CA LYS A 119 21.73 1.53 -16.53
C LYS A 119 21.26 2.87 -17.09
N ASN A 120 20.06 3.32 -16.71
CA ASN A 120 19.36 4.41 -17.36
C ASN A 120 19.20 5.66 -16.49
N GLY A 121 19.41 5.55 -15.18
CA GLY A 121 19.12 6.61 -14.20
C GLY A 121 17.63 6.80 -13.89
N GLU A 122 16.74 6.06 -14.56
CA GLU A 122 15.29 6.14 -14.41
C GLU A 122 14.63 4.80 -14.78
N ILE A 123 13.40 4.60 -14.31
CA ILE A 123 12.56 3.43 -14.56
C ILE A 123 11.27 3.92 -15.21
N LYS A 124 10.88 3.28 -16.31
CA LYS A 124 9.62 3.58 -16.99
C LYS A 124 8.54 2.63 -16.49
N PHE A 125 7.37 3.14 -16.13
CA PHE A 125 6.21 2.34 -15.71
C PHE A 125 5.16 2.39 -16.80
N HIS A 126 4.61 1.22 -17.15
CA HIS A 126 3.71 1.08 -18.28
C HIS A 126 2.32 0.68 -17.79
N ASP A 127 1.29 1.14 -18.50
CA ASP A 127 -0.08 0.68 -18.35
C ASP A 127 -0.17 -0.82 -18.66
N SER A 128 -0.74 -1.59 -17.73
CA SER A 128 -0.94 -3.02 -17.87
C SER A 128 -1.83 -3.40 -19.06
N ASN A 129 -2.79 -2.56 -19.46
CA ASN A 129 -3.68 -2.84 -20.58
C ASN A 129 -3.07 -2.45 -21.93
N THR A 130 -2.56 -1.23 -22.06
CA THR A 130 -2.11 -0.69 -23.36
C THR A 130 -0.61 -0.78 -23.61
N GLY A 131 0.20 -1.01 -22.56
CA GLY A 131 1.67 -1.00 -22.66
C GLY A 131 2.27 0.39 -22.84
N LYS A 132 1.47 1.46 -22.85
CA LYS A 132 1.94 2.84 -22.93
C LYS A 132 2.60 3.26 -21.62
N ILE A 133 3.62 4.12 -21.70
CA ILE A 133 4.27 4.67 -20.51
C ILE A 133 3.27 5.58 -19.78
N LEU A 134 3.16 5.39 -18.46
CA LEU A 134 2.37 6.21 -17.55
C LEU A 134 3.23 7.04 -16.61
N PHE A 135 4.33 6.47 -16.11
CA PHE A 135 5.19 7.16 -15.16
C PHE A 135 6.67 6.95 -15.49
N VAL A 136 7.51 7.91 -15.11
CA VAL A 136 8.97 7.79 -15.20
C VAL A 136 9.57 8.25 -13.89
N ALA A 137 10.15 7.32 -13.14
CA ALA A 137 10.63 7.55 -11.77
C ALA A 137 11.96 6.83 -11.50
N PRO A 138 12.78 7.29 -10.55
CA PRO A 138 12.57 8.49 -9.73
C PRO A 138 12.97 9.79 -10.46
N LYS A 139 12.36 10.92 -10.10
CA LYS A 139 12.84 12.27 -10.46
C LYS A 139 13.03 13.14 -9.22
N GLY A 140 14.15 13.87 -9.17
CA GLY A 140 14.49 14.73 -8.02
C GLY A 140 14.73 13.98 -6.69
N ARG A 141 14.87 12.65 -6.73
CA ARG A 141 15.21 11.79 -5.59
C ARG A 141 15.99 10.55 -6.04
N SER A 142 16.65 9.88 -5.09
CA SER A 142 17.30 8.59 -5.36
C SER A 142 16.27 7.46 -5.49
N LEU A 143 16.67 6.37 -6.16
CA LEU A 143 15.88 5.15 -6.23
C LEU A 143 15.55 4.59 -4.84
N ASP A 144 16.50 4.59 -3.90
CA ASP A 144 16.26 4.07 -2.56
C ASP A 144 15.18 4.86 -1.81
N ASN A 145 15.14 6.19 -2.00
CA ASN A 145 14.09 7.02 -1.43
C ASN A 145 12.72 6.71 -2.06
N PHE A 146 12.67 6.50 -3.38
CA PHE A 146 11.45 6.07 -4.08
C PHE A 146 10.94 4.72 -3.55
N ILE A 147 11.83 3.72 -3.43
CA ILE A 147 11.46 2.37 -2.96
C ILE A 147 11.01 2.43 -1.50
N LYS A 148 11.75 3.16 -0.64
CA LYS A 148 11.41 3.30 0.78
C LYS A 148 10.06 3.97 0.99
N GLU A 149 9.77 5.04 0.27
CA GLU A 149 8.48 5.72 0.31
C GLU A 149 7.36 4.79 -0.18
N SER A 150 7.59 4.08 -1.29
CA SER A 150 6.62 3.13 -1.86
C SER A 150 6.29 1.99 -0.88
N ILE A 151 7.29 1.45 -0.18
CA ILE A 151 7.08 0.43 0.86
C ILE A 151 6.29 1.00 2.03
N SER A 152 6.57 2.24 2.43
CA SER A 152 5.87 2.90 3.54
C SER A 152 4.39 3.17 3.21
N HIS A 153 4.08 3.52 1.97
CA HIS A 153 2.69 3.73 1.52
C HIS A 153 1.97 2.43 1.20
N GLY A 154 2.71 1.38 0.85
CA GLY A 154 2.18 0.09 0.44
C GLY A 154 2.03 -0.10 -1.07
N TRP A 155 2.27 0.95 -1.86
CA TRP A 155 2.23 0.91 -3.33
C TRP A 155 3.31 1.81 -3.92
N PRO A 156 3.76 1.56 -5.16
CA PRO A 156 4.61 2.50 -5.91
C PRO A 156 4.03 3.92 -5.87
N SER A 157 4.78 4.84 -5.30
CA SER A 157 4.34 6.20 -4.98
C SER A 157 5.05 7.20 -5.88
N PHE A 158 4.30 7.87 -6.76
CA PHE A 158 4.82 8.81 -7.75
C PHE A 158 4.60 10.25 -7.34
N ARG A 159 5.54 11.13 -7.70
CA ARG A 159 5.44 12.60 -7.55
C ARG A 159 4.92 13.23 -8.83
N ASP A 160 4.46 14.48 -8.75
CA ASP A 160 3.93 15.23 -9.90
C ASP A 160 4.93 15.28 -11.08
N ASP A 161 6.24 15.42 -10.81
CA ASP A 161 7.26 15.43 -11.87
C ASP A 161 7.41 14.07 -12.59
N GLU A 162 6.91 12.98 -12.01
CA GLU A 162 7.04 11.59 -12.48
C GLU A 162 5.82 11.13 -13.32
N VAL A 163 4.80 12.00 -13.50
CA VAL A 163 3.52 11.75 -14.22
C VAL A 163 3.48 12.41 -15.59
#